data_AF-A0A814RI90-F1
#
_entry.id   AF-A0A814RI90-F1
#
_cell.length_a   1.000
_cell.length_b   1.000
_cell.length_c   1.000
_cell.angle_alpha   90.00
_cell.angle_beta   90.00
_cell.angle_gamma   90.00
#
_symmetry.space_group_name_H-M   'P 1'
#
loop_
_entity.id
_entity.type
_entity.pdbx_description
1 polymer ?
#
loop_
_entity_poly.entity_id
_entity_poly.type
_entity_poly.pdbx_seq_one_letter_code
_entity_poly.pdbx_strand_id
1 'polypeptide(L)'
;MNEEIEIYNSILLLAQSLIEGIEKISIGVEEFKKKKELFESLKQEQNKYEDEKKQIEIQITTYRTQSTNHGKNEIDKENIKKEKDVCFKKFGHEGFHTCDLPGHKCKDKCIKKNCYNTCHLLLEHDGEHTCESSHGCKNTCAACRNKYKYFLYDEHLELLCNEIKCKFKCELCASECSFEDHFHHLNTTYKNHICGKEHNCVKKCEKEGICQIMFTEISKTYNCLSGEIINYIYLRPDVSKEVCHKTIPSEKMTHDDEHICEKIHRCDNTCPDCKSFCSLIYNHTGLHEFTHRNKENCIFTNIEGNTIEINDETGIRKYQVKDEAVAKNCFNSCKRR
;
A
#
# COMPACT_ATOMS: atom_id res chain seq x y z
N MET A 1 -33.11 -35.35 -24.65
CA MET A 1 -32.53 -35.94 -23.43
C MET A 1 -31.27 -35.23 -22.97
N ASN A 2 -30.19 -35.07 -23.77
CA ASN A 2 -29.00 -34.32 -23.33
C ASN A 2 -29.24 -32.80 -23.21
N GLU A 3 -29.98 -32.19 -24.14
CA GLU A 3 -30.27 -30.74 -24.10
C GLU A 3 -31.16 -30.33 -22.92
N GLU A 4 -32.13 -31.17 -22.53
CA GLU A 4 -32.99 -30.90 -21.35
C GLU A 4 -32.21 -30.96 -20.05
N ILE A 5 -31.20 -31.84 -19.96
CA ILE A 5 -30.31 -31.95 -18.79
C ILE A 5 -29.40 -30.71 -18.70
N GLU A 6 -28.90 -30.20 -19.82
CA GLU A 6 -28.09 -28.96 -19.85
C GLU A 6 -28.91 -27.73 -19.44
N ILE A 7 -30.15 -27.63 -19.89
CA ILE A 7 -31.07 -26.56 -19.48
C ILE A 7 -31.36 -26.66 -17.97
N TYR A 8 -31.64 -27.86 -17.46
CA TYR A 8 -31.91 -28.08 -16.04
C TYR A 8 -30.70 -27.71 -15.16
N ASN A 9 -29.49 -28.10 -15.57
CA ASN A 9 -28.26 -27.74 -14.87
C ASN A 9 -27.99 -26.23 -14.89
N SER A 10 -28.29 -25.56 -16.01
CA SER A 10 -28.17 -24.10 -16.13
C SER A 10 -29.15 -23.36 -15.20
N ILE A 11 -30.39 -23.85 -15.10
CA ILE A 11 -31.39 -23.30 -14.17
C ILE A 11 -30.96 -23.51 -12.71
N LEU A 12 -30.40 -24.67 -12.38
CA LEU A 12 -29.93 -24.99 -11.03
C LEU A 12 -28.78 -24.05 -10.59
N LEU A 13 -27.83 -23.79 -11.49
CA LEU A 13 -26.72 -22.86 -11.27
C LEU A 13 -27.22 -21.42 -11.05
N LEU A 14 -28.19 -20.96 -11.84
CA LEU A 14 -28.80 -19.64 -11.66
C LEU A 14 -29.54 -19.53 -10.32
N ALA A 15 -30.27 -20.58 -9.92
CA ALA A 15 -30.97 -20.60 -8.64
C ALA A 15 -29.99 -20.54 -7.44
N GLN A 16 -28.87 -21.27 -7.51
CA GLN A 16 -27.81 -21.22 -6.48
C GLN A 16 -27.19 -19.82 -6.37
N SER A 17 -26.85 -19.20 -7.50
CA SER A 17 -26.32 -17.83 -7.53
C SER A 17 -27.29 -16.81 -6.92
N LEU A 18 -28.60 -16.99 -7.15
CA LEU A 18 -29.63 -16.12 -6.59
C LEU A 18 -29.75 -16.27 -5.07
N ILE A 19 -29.68 -17.51 -4.56
CA ILE A 19 -29.72 -17.81 -3.11
C ILE A 19 -28.51 -17.18 -2.41
N GLU A 20 -27.30 -17.36 -2.95
CA GLU A 20 -26.09 -16.73 -2.41
C GLU A 20 -26.19 -15.19 -2.41
N GLY A 21 -26.82 -14.61 -3.43
CA GLY A 21 -27.09 -13.18 -3.50
C GLY A 21 -28.02 -12.70 -2.38
N ILE A 22 -29.10 -13.44 -2.11
CA ILE A 22 -30.06 -13.12 -1.05
C ILE A 22 -29.43 -13.25 0.33
N GLU A 23 -28.62 -14.27 0.58
CA GLU A 23 -27.91 -14.46 1.85
C GLU A 23 -26.94 -13.31 2.14
N LYS A 24 -26.18 -12.87 1.13
CA LYS A 24 -25.27 -11.71 1.26
C LYS A 24 -26.03 -10.42 1.60
N ILE A 25 -27.19 -10.19 0.98
CA ILE A 25 -28.05 -9.05 1.29
C ILE A 25 -28.56 -9.14 2.74
N SER A 26 -29.01 -10.32 3.17
CA SER A 26 -29.49 -10.53 4.54
C SER A 26 -28.42 -10.24 5.59
N ILE A 27 -27.17 -10.67 5.35
CA ILE A 27 -26.02 -10.38 6.24
C ILE A 27 -25.78 -8.87 6.29
N GLY A 28 -25.79 -8.19 5.14
CA GLY A 28 -25.60 -6.73 5.09
C GLY A 28 -26.68 -5.94 5.86
N VAL A 29 -27.92 -6.41 5.86
CA VAL A 29 -29.02 -5.79 6.62
C VAL A 29 -28.80 -5.94 8.14
N GLU A 30 -28.36 -7.11 8.61
CA GLU A 30 -28.07 -7.32 10.03
C GLU A 30 -26.85 -6.51 10.51
N GLU A 31 -25.81 -6.39 9.69
CA GLU A 31 -24.69 -5.49 9.99
C GLU A 31 -25.10 -4.01 10.05
N PHE A 32 -26.01 -3.59 9.17
CA PHE A 32 -26.54 -2.23 9.17
C PHE A 32 -27.36 -1.93 10.44
N LYS A 33 -28.18 -2.89 10.90
CA LYS A 33 -28.91 -2.75 12.19
C LYS A 33 -27.95 -2.57 13.36
N LYS A 34 -26.91 -3.40 13.47
CA LYS A 34 -25.88 -3.29 14.52
C LYS A 34 -25.17 -1.94 14.49
N LYS A 35 -24.82 -1.44 13.29
CA LYS A 35 -24.21 -0.11 13.14
C LYS A 35 -25.15 1.02 13.56
N LYS A 36 -26.45 0.89 13.28
CA LYS A 36 -27.46 1.86 13.72
C LYS A 36 -27.60 1.89 15.24
N GLU A 37 -27.66 0.74 15.89
CA GLU A 37 -27.72 0.65 17.36
C GLU A 37 -26.46 1.24 18.02
N LEU A 38 -25.28 0.95 17.46
CA LEU A 38 -24.02 1.54 17.92
C LEU A 38 -24.03 3.07 17.76
N PHE A 39 -24.54 3.58 16.64
CA PHE A 39 -24.65 5.02 16.41
C PHE A 39 -25.59 5.71 17.40
N GLU A 40 -26.72 5.09 17.75
CA GLU A 40 -27.63 5.64 18.78
C GLU A 40 -27.00 5.62 20.18
N SER A 41 -26.24 4.58 20.52
CA SER A 41 -25.49 4.51 21.78
C SER A 41 -24.44 5.62 21.88
N LEU A 42 -23.65 5.84 20.82
CA LEU A 42 -22.64 6.91 20.78
C LEU A 42 -23.27 8.30 20.92
N LYS A 43 -24.45 8.51 20.33
CA LYS A 43 -25.18 9.77 20.45
C LYS A 43 -25.66 10.04 21.88
N GLN A 44 -26.08 9.00 22.61
CA GLN A 44 -26.45 9.13 24.03
C GLN A 44 -25.24 9.47 24.90
N GLU A 45 -24.10 8.83 24.64
CA GLU A 45 -22.85 9.09 25.37
C GLU A 45 -22.35 10.52 25.13
N GLN A 46 -22.39 10.99 23.89
CA GLN A 46 -22.04 12.37 23.55
C GLN A 46 -22.90 13.41 24.29
N ASN A 47 -24.20 13.17 24.40
CA ASN A 47 -25.09 14.06 25.17
C ASN A 47 -24.73 14.09 26.65
N LYS A 48 -24.37 12.93 27.23
CA LYS A 48 -23.93 12.84 28.63
C LYS A 48 -22.66 13.67 28.88
N TYR A 49 -21.68 13.59 27.98
CA TYR A 49 -20.46 14.40 28.09
C TYR A 49 -20.74 15.91 28.01
N GLU A 50 -21.65 16.35 27.13
CA GLU A 50 -22.03 17.76 27.04
C GLU A 50 -22.74 18.27 28.31
N ASP A 51 -23.56 17.43 28.95
CA ASP A 51 -24.19 17.77 30.22
C ASP A 51 -23.18 17.85 31.37
N GLU A 52 -22.24 16.90 31.46
CA GLU A 52 -21.15 16.93 32.44
C GLU A 52 -20.27 18.19 32.28
N LYS A 53 -19.95 18.55 31.04
CA LYS A 53 -19.20 19.77 30.72
C LYS A 53 -19.92 21.03 31.21
N LYS A 54 -21.23 21.14 30.98
CA LYS A 54 -22.03 22.27 31.50
C LYS A 54 -22.01 22.33 33.02
N GLN A 55 -22.09 21.19 33.71
CA GLN A 55 -22.02 21.16 35.18
C GLN A 55 -20.67 21.67 35.68
N ILE A 56 -19.57 21.28 35.04
CA ILE A 56 -18.22 21.76 35.38
C ILE A 56 -18.11 23.28 35.15
N GLU A 57 -18.64 23.81 34.04
CA GLU A 57 -18.65 25.25 33.76
C GLU A 57 -19.43 26.06 34.82
N ILE A 58 -20.56 25.53 35.29
CA ILE A 58 -21.35 26.13 36.39
C ILE A 58 -20.54 26.13 37.70
N GLN A 59 -19.85 25.03 38.03
CA GLN A 59 -19.01 24.93 39.22
C GLN A 59 -17.86 25.93 39.19
N ILE A 60 -17.17 26.06 38.05
CA ILE A 60 -16.08 27.03 37.86
C ILE A 60 -16.60 28.46 38.03
N THR A 61 -17.78 28.77 37.50
CA THR A 61 -18.38 30.11 37.60
C THR A 61 -18.76 30.43 39.04
N THR A 62 -19.34 29.47 39.76
CA THR A 62 -19.70 29.62 41.18
C THR A 62 -18.46 29.92 42.03
N TYR A 63 -17.36 29.18 41.83
CA TYR A 63 -16.10 29.39 42.54
C TYR A 63 -15.50 30.80 42.30
N ARG A 64 -15.64 31.33 41.09
CA ARG A 64 -15.18 32.70 40.75
C ARG A 64 -16.04 33.80 41.41
N THR A 65 -17.33 33.57 41.63
CA THR A 65 -18.20 34.54 42.33
C THR A 65 -18.02 34.54 43.84
N GLN A 66 -17.65 33.40 44.45
CA GLN A 66 -17.37 33.32 45.88
C GLN A 66 -16.04 34.01 46.25
N SER A 67 -15.05 33.99 45.36
CA SER A 67 -13.75 34.65 45.59
C SER A 67 -13.78 36.18 45.45
N THR A 68 -14.84 36.77 44.90
CA THR A 68 -14.98 38.23 44.72
C THR A 68 -15.73 38.96 45.84
N ASN A 69 -16.39 38.24 46.76
CA ASN A 69 -17.20 38.83 47.84
C ASN A 69 -16.50 38.94 49.22
N HIS A 70 -15.28 38.42 49.40
CA HIS A 70 -14.51 38.56 50.65
C HIS A 70 -13.58 39.77 50.65
N GLY A 71 -14.15 40.97 50.47
CA GLY A 71 -13.41 42.22 50.44
C GLY A 71 -14.18 43.40 51.02
N LYS A 72 -14.73 43.27 52.23
CA LYS A 72 -15.14 44.37 53.14
C LYS A 72 -15.75 43.80 54.42
N ASN A 73 -15.04 43.91 55.54
CA ASN A 73 -15.54 44.52 56.79
C ASN A 73 -14.50 44.44 57.91
N GLU A 74 -14.52 45.50 58.72
CA GLU A 74 -13.55 45.91 59.72
C GLU A 74 -13.57 45.03 60.99
N ILE A 75 -12.49 45.20 61.76
CA ILE A 75 -12.10 44.49 62.97
C ILE A 75 -13.06 44.82 64.11
N ASP A 76 -13.41 43.82 64.93
CA ASP A 76 -13.55 44.01 66.38
C ASP A 76 -13.03 42.77 67.13
N LYS A 77 -12.11 43.04 68.07
CA LYS A 77 -11.51 42.06 68.98
C LYS A 77 -12.33 42.05 70.25
N GLU A 78 -12.87 40.91 70.66
CA GLU A 78 -12.91 40.50 72.07
C GLU A 78 -13.39 39.05 72.25
N ASN A 79 -12.76 38.37 73.21
CA ASN A 79 -13.11 37.11 73.85
C ASN A 79 -12.61 35.77 73.27
N ILE A 80 -11.90 35.07 74.17
CA ILE A 80 -11.04 33.89 74.03
C ILE A 80 -11.88 32.63 74.33
N LYS A 81 -11.78 31.58 73.49
CA LYS A 81 -11.40 30.19 73.91
C LYS A 81 -11.65 29.13 72.81
N LYS A 82 -10.57 28.37 72.59
CA LYS A 82 -10.48 26.99 72.07
C LYS A 82 -10.91 26.73 70.61
N GLU A 83 -9.91 26.34 69.80
CA GLU A 83 -9.88 25.27 68.78
C GLU A 83 -9.26 25.68 67.44
N LYS A 84 -8.32 24.83 67.00
CA LYS A 84 -7.65 24.72 65.69
C LYS A 84 -6.80 25.93 65.26
N ASP A 85 -5.48 25.75 65.34
CA ASP A 85 -4.49 26.68 64.79
C ASP A 85 -4.68 26.85 63.28
N VAL A 86 -5.11 28.05 62.86
CA VAL A 86 -5.17 28.48 61.46
C VAL A 86 -3.86 29.19 61.10
N CYS A 87 -3.25 28.82 59.97
CA CYS A 87 -2.02 29.43 59.47
C CYS A 87 -2.20 30.91 59.09
N PHE A 88 -1.37 31.81 59.63
CA PHE A 88 -1.45 33.27 59.43
C PHE A 88 -0.81 33.81 58.13
N LYS A 89 -0.56 32.98 57.11
CA LYS A 89 -0.06 33.45 55.79
C LYS A 89 -1.23 33.64 54.81
N LYS A 90 -1.08 34.58 53.86
CA LYS A 90 -2.09 35.18 52.96
C LYS A 90 -3.13 34.26 52.26
N PHE A 91 -2.96 32.94 52.28
CA PHE A 91 -3.83 31.94 51.66
C PHE A 91 -3.87 30.64 52.51
N GLY A 92 -4.36 30.71 53.75
CA GLY A 92 -4.47 29.53 54.62
C GLY A 92 -5.41 28.46 54.06
N HIS A 93 -4.99 27.19 54.13
CA HIS A 93 -5.80 26.00 53.81
C HIS A 93 -6.01 25.18 55.09
N GLU A 94 -7.14 24.45 55.21
CA GLU A 94 -7.32 23.51 56.32
C GLU A 94 -6.53 22.20 56.06
N GLY A 95 -5.76 21.74 57.05
CA GLY A 95 -4.97 20.49 57.00
C GLY A 95 -3.68 20.54 57.84
N PHE A 96 -3.02 19.39 58.03
CA PHE A 96 -1.71 19.34 58.70
C PHE A 96 -0.67 20.15 57.90
N HIS A 97 -0.16 21.24 58.48
CA HIS A 97 0.80 22.12 57.82
C HIS A 97 2.24 21.62 58.01
N THR A 98 2.93 21.29 56.91
CA THR A 98 4.37 20.93 56.91
C THR A 98 5.24 21.95 56.17
N CYS A 99 4.65 23.09 55.78
CA CYS A 99 5.22 24.07 54.84
C CYS A 99 6.48 24.79 55.35
N ASP A 100 6.70 24.89 56.67
CA ASP A 100 7.88 25.54 57.27
C ASP A 100 8.94 24.53 57.79
N LEU A 101 8.78 23.22 57.54
CA LEU A 101 9.76 22.20 57.91
C LEU A 101 10.62 21.79 56.69
N PRO A 102 11.97 21.93 56.74
CA PRO A 102 12.84 21.35 55.72
C PRO A 102 12.76 19.81 55.80
N GLY A 103 12.13 19.18 54.80
CA GLY A 103 12.09 17.71 54.66
C GLY A 103 10.70 17.05 54.67
N HIS A 104 9.62 17.77 54.35
CA HIS A 104 8.26 17.23 54.28
C HIS A 104 7.90 16.51 52.97
N LYS A 105 8.83 16.44 52.02
CA LYS A 105 8.71 15.56 50.84
C LYS A 105 9.12 14.13 51.23
N CYS A 106 8.43 13.16 50.67
CA CYS A 106 8.78 11.76 50.77
C CYS A 106 10.23 11.54 50.30
N LYS A 107 11.04 10.91 51.16
CA LYS A 107 12.47 10.67 50.91
C LYS A 107 12.73 9.35 50.19
N ASP A 108 11.69 8.56 49.99
CA ASP A 108 11.81 7.29 49.30
C ASP A 108 12.09 7.49 47.81
N LYS A 109 12.73 6.50 47.22
CA LYS A 109 13.11 6.52 45.81
C LYS A 109 11.87 6.35 44.94
N CYS A 110 11.89 6.99 43.78
CA CYS A 110 10.92 6.73 42.74
C CYS A 110 10.87 5.22 42.42
N ILE A 111 9.67 4.68 42.22
CA ILE A 111 9.41 3.29 41.87
C ILE A 111 10.09 2.85 40.56
N LYS A 112 10.48 3.81 39.70
CA LYS A 112 11.12 3.51 38.43
C LYS A 112 12.53 2.96 38.60
N LYS A 113 12.76 1.72 38.11
CA LYS A 113 14.11 1.11 38.03
C LYS A 113 15.11 2.06 37.38
N ASN A 114 16.26 2.27 38.04
CA ASN A 114 17.35 3.17 37.66
C ASN A 114 17.02 4.68 37.71
N CYS A 115 15.92 5.08 38.35
CA CYS A 115 15.74 6.47 38.76
C CYS A 115 16.36 6.70 40.15
N TYR A 116 17.18 7.73 40.26
CA TYR A 116 17.81 8.12 41.53
C TYR A 116 17.12 9.31 42.20
N ASN A 117 15.99 9.77 41.65
CA ASN A 117 15.23 10.88 42.21
C ASN A 117 14.36 10.42 43.37
N THR A 118 14.16 11.33 44.31
CA THR A 118 13.25 11.16 45.44
C THR A 118 11.81 11.45 45.02
N CYS A 119 10.87 10.86 45.74
CA CYS A 119 9.46 11.05 45.52
C CYS A 119 9.06 12.54 45.68
N HIS A 120 8.16 13.01 44.82
CA HIS A 120 7.67 14.39 44.86
C HIS A 120 6.49 14.59 45.83
N LEU A 121 5.89 13.49 46.30
CA LEU A 121 4.73 13.47 47.18
C LEU A 121 5.14 13.78 48.63
N LEU A 122 4.16 14.07 49.48
CA LEU A 122 4.37 14.39 50.89
C LEU A 122 4.83 13.16 51.69
N LEU A 123 5.46 13.39 52.85
CA LEU A 123 5.79 12.33 53.79
C LEU A 123 4.52 11.55 54.18
N GLU A 124 4.63 10.21 54.27
CA GLU A 124 3.53 9.30 54.64
C GLU A 124 2.31 9.35 53.68
N HIS A 125 2.55 9.56 52.38
CA HIS A 125 1.52 9.36 51.36
C HIS A 125 1.24 7.86 51.14
N ASP A 126 -0.03 7.54 50.88
CA ASP A 126 -0.43 6.22 50.45
C ASP A 126 -0.28 6.10 48.92
N GLY A 127 0.43 5.07 48.45
CA GLY A 127 0.53 4.73 47.03
C GLY A 127 1.96 4.60 46.52
N GLU A 128 2.11 4.55 45.19
CA GLU A 128 3.41 4.39 44.56
C GLU A 128 4.25 5.68 44.61
N HIS A 129 5.55 5.52 44.83
CA HIS A 129 6.48 6.65 44.91
C HIS A 129 6.87 7.15 43.51
N THR A 130 6.48 8.38 43.17
CA THR A 130 6.72 9.00 41.86
C THR A 130 7.60 10.24 41.97
N CYS A 131 8.41 10.55 40.96
CA CYS A 131 9.23 11.77 40.93
C CYS A 131 8.81 12.74 39.81
N GLU A 132 9.21 14.02 39.92
CA GLU A 132 8.91 15.07 38.93
C GLU A 132 9.59 14.86 37.57
N SER A 133 10.58 13.96 37.47
CA SER A 133 11.29 13.72 36.21
C SER A 133 10.49 12.84 35.27
N SER A 134 10.40 13.28 34.00
CA SER A 134 9.89 12.45 32.92
C SER A 134 10.79 11.23 32.74
N HIS A 135 10.26 10.04 33.03
CA HIS A 135 10.89 8.79 32.58
C HIS A 135 10.66 8.63 31.08
N GLY A 136 11.53 7.90 30.36
CA GLY A 136 11.39 7.66 28.92
C GLY A 136 10.77 6.29 28.65
N CYS A 137 9.81 6.20 27.71
CA CYS A 137 9.14 4.94 27.41
C CYS A 137 10.10 4.09 26.60
N LYS A 138 10.30 2.83 26.99
CA LYS A 138 11.17 1.92 26.24
C LYS A 138 10.49 1.37 24.98
N ASN A 139 9.19 1.61 24.83
CA ASN A 139 8.43 1.13 23.69
C ASN A 139 8.62 2.07 22.50
N THR A 140 8.78 1.46 21.33
CA THR A 140 8.88 2.14 20.04
C THR A 140 7.53 2.14 19.34
N CYS A 141 7.30 3.15 18.52
CA CYS A 141 6.14 3.22 17.65
C CYS A 141 6.09 2.01 16.72
N ALA A 142 4.95 1.32 16.68
CA ALA A 142 4.77 0.18 15.78
C ALA A 142 4.89 0.59 14.31
N ALA A 143 4.49 1.82 13.95
CA ALA A 143 4.55 2.32 12.58
C ALA A 143 5.98 2.74 12.17
N CYS A 144 6.63 3.65 12.89
CA CYS A 144 7.91 4.23 12.45
C CYS A 144 9.13 3.87 13.30
N ARG A 145 8.98 3.03 14.33
CA ARG A 145 10.03 2.60 15.27
C ARG A 145 10.68 3.75 16.07
N ASN A 146 10.17 4.98 15.98
CA ASN A 146 10.59 6.10 16.83
C ASN A 146 10.07 5.95 18.26
N LYS A 147 10.71 6.61 19.23
CA LYS A 147 10.30 6.57 20.64
C LYS A 147 9.06 7.44 20.87
N TYR A 148 8.11 6.95 21.66
CA TYR A 148 6.91 7.70 22.08
C TYR A 148 7.25 8.89 23.01
N LYS A 149 6.47 9.99 22.95
CA LYS A 149 6.73 11.23 23.71
C LYS A 149 6.00 11.33 25.05
N TYR A 150 4.85 10.68 25.25
CA TYR A 150 4.03 10.89 26.45
C TYR A 150 3.79 9.63 27.27
N PHE A 151 3.84 9.84 28.58
CA PHE A 151 3.39 8.96 29.63
C PHE A 151 2.12 9.56 30.20
N LEU A 152 1.02 8.85 30.09
CA LEU A 152 -0.02 8.95 31.09
C LEU A 152 -0.19 7.55 31.66
N TYR A 153 -0.44 7.54 32.96
CA TYR A 153 -0.77 6.36 33.72
C TYR A 153 -1.79 5.50 32.98
N ASP A 154 -1.61 4.19 33.11
CA ASP A 154 -2.46 3.13 32.59
C ASP A 154 -2.44 2.90 31.07
N GLU A 155 -2.52 1.61 30.73
CA GLU A 155 -2.64 0.98 29.42
C GLU A 155 -2.30 1.86 28.21
N HIS A 156 -1.15 1.60 27.57
CA HIS A 156 -0.75 2.25 26.33
C HIS A 156 -1.89 2.27 25.31
N LEU A 157 -2.62 3.38 25.20
CA LEU A 157 -3.50 3.63 24.06
C LEU A 157 -2.59 3.70 22.82
N GLU A 158 -2.83 2.81 21.87
CA GLU A 158 -1.90 2.31 20.85
C GLU A 158 -1.37 3.35 19.82
N LEU A 159 -1.53 4.66 20.02
CA LEU A 159 -1.43 5.67 18.94
C LEU A 159 -0.63 6.94 19.25
N LEU A 160 0.25 6.98 20.26
CA LEU A 160 0.95 8.22 20.64
C LEU A 160 2.36 8.38 20.06
N CYS A 161 2.52 8.33 18.73
CA CYS A 161 3.78 8.71 18.06
C CYS A 161 4.07 10.22 18.18
N ASN A 162 5.35 10.62 18.25
CA ASN A 162 5.76 12.03 18.24
C ASN A 162 5.61 12.69 16.86
N GLU A 163 5.53 11.88 15.80
CA GLU A 163 5.33 12.37 14.45
C GLU A 163 3.84 12.61 14.21
N ILE A 164 3.49 13.85 13.86
CA ILE A 164 2.14 14.21 13.45
C ILE A 164 1.93 13.76 12.00
N LYS A 165 2.89 14.08 11.13
CA LYS A 165 2.86 13.79 9.70
C LYS A 165 3.41 12.40 9.36
N CYS A 166 2.89 11.80 8.29
CA CYS A 166 3.45 10.59 7.73
C CYS A 166 4.87 10.80 7.20
N LYS A 167 5.82 9.96 7.64
CA LYS A 167 7.24 9.99 7.22
C LYS A 167 7.60 8.89 6.22
N PHE A 168 6.63 8.06 5.84
CA PHE A 168 6.84 7.02 4.86
C PHE A 168 7.07 7.63 3.47
N LYS A 169 7.76 6.87 2.62
CA LYS A 169 7.95 7.24 1.23
C LYS A 169 6.71 6.92 0.43
N CYS A 170 6.45 7.74 -0.58
CA CYS A 170 5.42 7.48 -1.57
C CYS A 170 5.68 6.13 -2.23
N GLU A 171 4.61 5.38 -2.51
CA GLU A 171 4.71 4.08 -3.15
C GLU A 171 5.00 4.19 -4.65
N LEU A 172 4.71 5.36 -5.25
CA LEU A 172 4.97 5.66 -6.66
C LEU A 172 6.33 6.34 -6.89
N CYS A 173 6.93 6.93 -5.86
CA CYS A 173 8.25 7.57 -5.95
C CYS A 173 8.95 7.71 -4.59
N ALA A 174 10.23 8.04 -4.57
CA ALA A 174 10.98 8.18 -3.32
C ALA A 174 10.69 9.46 -2.50
N SER A 175 9.66 10.24 -2.85
CA SER A 175 9.27 11.46 -2.10
C SER A 175 8.55 11.11 -0.80
N GLU A 176 8.43 12.06 0.13
CA GLU A 176 7.67 11.85 1.37
C GLU A 176 6.16 11.85 1.11
N CYS A 177 5.44 11.08 1.94
CA CYS A 177 3.99 11.05 1.94
C CYS A 177 3.40 12.43 2.27
N SER A 178 2.33 12.82 1.57
CA SER A 178 1.66 14.11 1.76
C SER A 178 0.67 14.10 2.91
N PHE A 179 0.24 12.92 3.40
CA PHE A 179 -0.75 12.83 4.47
C PHE A 179 -0.23 13.39 5.80
N GLU A 180 -1.01 14.30 6.36
CA GLU A 180 -0.73 14.94 7.66
C GLU A 180 -1.03 14.03 8.86
N ASP A 181 -1.71 12.91 8.66
CA ASP A 181 -1.92 11.89 9.69
C ASP A 181 -0.85 10.79 9.59
N HIS A 182 -0.01 10.66 10.62
CA HIS A 182 1.03 9.62 10.71
C HIS A 182 0.47 8.19 10.61
N PHE A 183 -0.75 7.97 11.10
CA PHE A 183 -1.39 6.67 11.18
C PHE A 183 -2.42 6.43 10.08
N HIS A 184 -2.40 7.24 9.01
CA HIS A 184 -3.36 7.13 7.91
C HIS A 184 -3.40 5.73 7.26
N HIS A 185 -2.31 4.98 7.31
CA HIS A 185 -2.22 3.61 6.82
C HIS A 185 -3.14 2.61 7.57
N LEU A 186 -3.58 2.95 8.78
CA LEU A 186 -4.58 2.18 9.54
C LEU A 186 -6.02 2.48 9.09
N ASN A 187 -6.22 3.57 8.35
CA ASN A 187 -7.51 3.90 7.77
C ASN A 187 -7.76 3.06 6.51
N THR A 188 -8.94 2.47 6.39
CA THR A 188 -9.34 1.66 5.22
C THR A 188 -9.42 2.47 3.93
N THR A 189 -9.63 3.79 4.04
CA THR A 189 -9.82 4.69 2.89
C THR A 189 -8.48 5.22 2.35
N TYR A 190 -7.53 5.51 3.25
CA TYR A 190 -6.29 6.21 2.91
C TYR A 190 -5.06 5.37 3.26
N LYS A 191 -5.07 4.09 2.91
CA LYS A 191 -4.00 3.16 3.31
C LYS A 191 -2.65 3.46 2.64
N ASN A 192 -2.67 3.91 1.39
CA ASN A 192 -1.48 4.01 0.56
C ASN A 192 -0.71 5.30 0.84
N HIS A 193 0.62 5.22 0.80
CA HIS A 193 1.48 6.39 0.94
C HIS A 193 1.66 7.08 -0.42
N ILE A 194 1.13 8.29 -0.57
CA ILE A 194 1.22 9.09 -1.80
C ILE A 194 1.76 10.48 -1.48
N CYS A 195 2.53 11.08 -2.40
CA CYS A 195 3.15 12.40 -2.19
C CYS A 195 2.32 13.58 -2.69
N GLY A 196 1.11 13.35 -3.22
CA GLY A 196 0.23 14.41 -3.71
C GLY A 196 0.68 15.02 -5.06
N LYS A 197 1.51 14.32 -5.83
CA LYS A 197 1.97 14.73 -7.16
C LYS A 197 1.56 13.71 -8.22
N GLU A 198 1.45 14.16 -9.46
CA GLU A 198 1.24 13.27 -10.60
C GLU A 198 2.48 12.40 -10.86
N HIS A 199 2.25 11.17 -11.32
CA HIS A 199 3.32 10.20 -11.63
C HIS A 199 3.11 9.60 -13.01
N ASN A 200 4.17 9.16 -13.67
CA ASN A 200 4.04 8.35 -14.88
C ASN A 200 3.57 6.94 -14.52
N CYS A 201 2.63 6.40 -15.27
CA CYS A 201 2.20 5.02 -15.09
C CYS A 201 3.35 4.06 -15.39
N VAL A 202 3.57 3.06 -14.53
CA VAL A 202 4.63 2.05 -14.71
C VAL A 202 4.10 0.73 -15.31
N LYS A 203 2.79 0.63 -15.52
CA LYS A 203 2.18 -0.56 -16.11
C LYS A 203 2.49 -0.65 -17.60
N LYS A 204 2.45 -1.86 -18.15
CA LYS A 204 2.69 -2.12 -19.57
C LYS A 204 1.45 -1.75 -20.40
N CYS A 205 1.68 -1.39 -21.65
CA CYS A 205 0.63 -1.14 -22.63
C CYS A 205 -0.23 -2.39 -22.85
N GLU A 206 -1.54 -2.21 -22.82
CA GLU A 206 -2.56 -3.26 -22.98
C GLU A 206 -3.09 -3.34 -24.41
N LYS A 207 -3.01 -2.25 -25.18
CA LYS A 207 -3.46 -2.23 -26.59
C LYS A 207 -2.82 -3.33 -27.43
N GLU A 208 -3.60 -3.92 -28.34
CA GLU A 208 -3.20 -5.00 -29.24
C GLU A 208 -2.06 -4.63 -30.21
N GLY A 209 -1.36 -5.65 -30.72
CA GLY A 209 -0.16 -5.48 -31.56
C GLY A 209 1.14 -5.35 -30.76
N ILE A 210 2.25 -5.20 -31.47
CA ILE A 210 3.59 -5.19 -30.88
C ILE A 210 4.08 -3.75 -30.73
N CYS A 211 4.43 -3.33 -29.50
CA CYS A 211 4.96 -2.00 -29.23
C CYS A 211 6.43 -1.88 -29.68
N GLN A 212 7.24 -2.90 -29.38
CA GLN A 212 8.66 -2.91 -29.71
C GLN A 212 9.15 -4.33 -29.99
N ILE A 213 10.09 -4.43 -30.95
CA ILE A 213 10.83 -5.64 -31.26
C ILE A 213 12.30 -5.34 -30.98
N MET A 214 12.89 -6.06 -30.04
CA MET A 214 14.33 -6.07 -29.81
C MET A 214 14.95 -7.33 -30.40
N PHE A 215 16.25 -7.29 -30.68
CA PHE A 215 16.99 -8.44 -31.19
C PHE A 215 18.04 -8.85 -30.19
N THR A 216 18.00 -10.11 -29.78
CA THR A 216 19.04 -10.72 -28.94
C THR A 216 19.90 -11.62 -29.82
N GLU A 217 21.21 -11.39 -29.78
CA GLU A 217 22.18 -12.22 -30.49
C GLU A 217 22.41 -13.54 -29.72
N ILE A 218 22.25 -14.66 -30.41
CA ILE A 218 22.46 -15.99 -29.85
C ILE A 218 23.40 -16.75 -30.78
N SER A 219 24.50 -17.27 -30.23
CA SER A 219 25.37 -18.18 -30.99
C SER A 219 24.67 -19.52 -31.16
N LYS A 220 24.50 -19.97 -32.40
CA LYS A 220 23.97 -21.28 -32.75
C LYS A 220 25.00 -22.06 -33.55
N THR A 221 24.98 -23.36 -33.35
CA THR A 221 25.82 -24.30 -34.08
C THR A 221 24.96 -25.14 -35.00
N TYR A 222 25.39 -25.26 -36.25
CA TYR A 222 24.80 -26.13 -37.24
C TYR A 222 25.78 -27.25 -37.57
N ASN A 223 25.28 -28.49 -37.54
CA ASN A 223 26.06 -29.65 -37.91
C ASN A 223 25.67 -30.05 -39.33
N CYS A 224 26.57 -29.83 -40.28
CA CYS A 224 26.39 -30.29 -41.65
C CYS A 224 26.44 -31.82 -41.70
N LEU A 225 25.71 -32.41 -42.64
CA LEU A 225 25.78 -33.84 -42.94
C LEU A 225 27.17 -34.29 -43.43
N SER A 226 28.00 -33.36 -43.91
CA SER A 226 29.42 -33.58 -44.24
C SER A 226 30.33 -33.75 -43.00
N GLY A 227 29.78 -33.56 -41.79
CA GLY A 227 30.54 -33.54 -40.53
C GLY A 227 31.12 -32.17 -40.19
N GLU A 228 30.96 -31.16 -41.05
CA GLU A 228 31.41 -29.79 -40.78
C GLU A 228 30.49 -29.10 -39.76
N ILE A 229 31.08 -28.41 -38.79
CA ILE A 229 30.35 -27.67 -37.77
C ILE A 229 30.46 -26.17 -38.09
N ILE A 230 29.32 -25.53 -38.34
CA ILE A 230 29.25 -24.09 -38.64
C ILE A 230 28.63 -23.36 -37.46
N ASN A 231 29.37 -22.41 -36.89
CA ASN A 231 28.84 -21.49 -35.90
C ASN A 231 28.32 -20.23 -36.58
N TYR A 232 27.14 -19.76 -36.18
CA TYR A 232 26.55 -18.54 -36.70
C TYR A 232 25.81 -17.77 -35.61
N ILE A 233 25.70 -16.46 -35.80
CA ILE A 233 24.93 -15.58 -34.92
C ILE A 233 23.49 -15.56 -35.40
N TYR A 234 22.58 -15.91 -34.52
CA TYR A 234 21.13 -15.86 -34.72
C TYR A 234 20.54 -14.68 -33.96
N LEU A 235 19.87 -13.77 -34.67
CA LEU A 235 19.16 -12.63 -34.10
C LEU A 235 17.73 -13.04 -33.73
N ARG A 236 17.50 -13.35 -32.45
CA ARG A 236 16.17 -13.70 -31.95
C ARG A 236 15.32 -12.44 -31.77
N PRO A 237 14.12 -12.34 -32.37
CA PRO A 237 13.20 -11.25 -32.06
C PRO A 237 12.58 -11.47 -30.68
N ASP A 238 12.76 -10.51 -29.79
CA ASP A 238 12.08 -10.44 -28.50
C ASP A 238 11.06 -9.30 -28.54
N VAL A 239 9.78 -9.64 -28.45
CA VAL A 239 8.67 -8.68 -28.47
C VAL A 239 8.36 -8.20 -27.07
N SER A 240 8.15 -6.90 -26.91
CA SER A 240 7.77 -6.31 -25.64
C SER A 240 6.63 -5.30 -25.78
N LYS A 241 5.87 -5.17 -24.71
CA LYS A 241 4.95 -4.06 -24.49
C LYS A 241 5.71 -2.95 -23.77
N GLU A 242 5.59 -1.73 -24.28
CA GLU A 242 6.18 -0.55 -23.66
C GLU A 242 5.41 -0.13 -22.43
N VAL A 243 6.02 0.74 -21.63
CA VAL A 243 5.37 1.35 -20.47
C VAL A 243 4.27 2.31 -20.94
N CYS A 244 3.17 2.35 -20.19
CA CYS A 244 2.05 3.25 -20.43
C CYS A 244 2.50 4.72 -20.40
N HIS A 245 2.02 5.51 -21.35
CA HIS A 245 2.33 6.94 -21.44
C HIS A 245 1.46 7.82 -20.50
N LYS A 246 0.36 7.27 -19.99
CA LYS A 246 -0.59 8.02 -19.15
C LYS A 246 0.02 8.39 -17.79
N THR A 247 -0.45 9.51 -17.25
CA THR A 247 -0.13 9.94 -15.90
C THR A 247 -1.16 9.43 -14.89
N ILE A 248 -0.68 9.07 -13.72
CA ILE A 248 -1.47 8.76 -12.53
C ILE A 248 -1.74 10.09 -11.80
N PRO A 249 -3.01 10.42 -11.52
CA PRO A 249 -3.37 11.62 -10.77
C PRO A 249 -2.78 11.66 -9.35
N SER A 250 -2.56 12.86 -8.81
CA SER A 250 -1.90 13.13 -7.52
C SER A 250 -2.41 12.39 -6.29
N GLU A 251 -3.66 11.93 -6.31
CA GLU A 251 -4.33 11.29 -5.18
C GLU A 251 -4.63 9.80 -5.41
N LYS A 252 -4.18 9.25 -6.54
CA LYS A 252 -4.45 7.87 -6.94
C LYS A 252 -3.17 7.06 -7.06
N MET A 253 -3.31 5.75 -6.92
CA MET A 253 -2.24 4.78 -7.21
C MET A 253 -2.22 4.33 -8.67
N THR A 254 -3.33 4.51 -9.38
CA THR A 254 -3.53 4.13 -10.77
C THR A 254 -4.40 5.17 -11.48
N HIS A 255 -4.31 5.24 -12.81
CA HIS A 255 -5.34 5.87 -13.62
C HIS A 255 -6.41 4.84 -14.01
N ASP A 256 -7.60 5.31 -14.39
CA ASP A 256 -8.75 4.45 -14.72
C ASP A 256 -8.83 4.11 -16.22
N ASP A 257 -8.10 4.87 -17.06
CA ASP A 257 -8.04 4.65 -18.52
C ASP A 257 -7.31 3.35 -18.89
N GLU A 258 -7.57 2.84 -20.09
CA GLU A 258 -6.78 1.76 -20.71
C GLU A 258 -5.28 2.15 -20.80
N HIS A 259 -4.41 1.19 -20.53
CA HIS A 259 -2.96 1.42 -20.59
C HIS A 259 -2.48 1.48 -22.05
N ILE A 260 -2.12 2.68 -22.52
CA ILE A 260 -1.66 2.93 -23.90
C ILE A 260 -0.23 3.48 -23.93
N CYS A 261 0.54 3.13 -24.96
CA CYS A 261 1.85 3.74 -25.24
C CYS A 261 1.76 4.68 -26.46
N GLU A 262 2.76 5.55 -26.63
CA GLU A 262 2.81 6.49 -27.77
C GLU A 262 3.21 5.86 -29.10
N LYS A 263 3.78 4.64 -29.06
CA LYS A 263 4.29 4.00 -30.28
C LYS A 263 3.14 3.47 -31.13
N ILE A 264 3.31 3.57 -32.44
CA ILE A 264 2.44 2.88 -33.39
C ILE A 264 2.71 1.39 -33.28
N HIS A 265 1.67 0.61 -32.98
CA HIS A 265 1.79 -0.83 -32.82
C HIS A 265 1.95 -1.53 -34.16
N ARG A 266 2.88 -2.48 -34.22
CA ARG A 266 3.08 -3.36 -35.37
C ARG A 266 2.15 -4.56 -35.31
N CYS A 267 1.89 -5.12 -36.48
CA CYS A 267 1.16 -6.36 -36.62
C CYS A 267 1.93 -7.51 -35.94
N ASP A 268 1.17 -8.35 -35.24
CA ASP A 268 1.64 -9.50 -34.46
C ASP A 268 1.73 -10.80 -35.27
N ASN A 269 1.29 -10.79 -36.53
CA ASN A 269 1.46 -11.94 -37.43
C ASN A 269 2.94 -12.18 -37.75
N THR A 270 3.29 -13.47 -37.84
CA THR A 270 4.65 -13.94 -38.12
C THR A 270 4.71 -14.74 -39.41
N CYS A 271 5.87 -14.72 -40.06
CA CYS A 271 6.16 -15.58 -41.18
C CYS A 271 6.24 -17.06 -40.70
N PRO A 272 5.52 -18.00 -41.33
CA PRO A 272 5.52 -19.41 -40.91
C PRO A 272 6.91 -20.07 -40.90
N ASP A 273 7.79 -19.67 -41.81
CA ASP A 273 9.09 -20.32 -42.02
C ASP A 273 10.23 -19.75 -41.15
N CYS A 274 10.27 -18.41 -41.01
CA CYS A 274 11.36 -17.72 -40.30
C CYS A 274 10.94 -16.99 -39.03
N LYS A 275 9.63 -17.03 -38.68
CA LYS A 275 9.04 -16.35 -37.53
C LYS A 275 9.33 -14.85 -37.46
N SER A 276 9.70 -14.22 -38.59
CA SER A 276 9.79 -12.77 -38.68
C SER A 276 8.41 -12.14 -38.50
N PHE A 277 8.32 -11.12 -37.66
CA PHE A 277 7.11 -10.34 -37.49
C PHE A 277 6.84 -9.45 -38.70
N CYS A 278 5.56 -9.17 -38.94
CA CYS A 278 5.11 -8.25 -39.97
C CYS A 278 5.61 -6.82 -39.68
N SER A 279 6.07 -6.13 -40.72
CA SER A 279 6.61 -4.76 -40.64
C SER A 279 5.52 -3.68 -40.63
N LEU A 280 4.31 -4.05 -41.03
CA LEU A 280 3.16 -3.16 -41.11
C LEU A 280 2.50 -2.91 -39.75
N ILE A 281 1.68 -1.87 -39.69
CA ILE A 281 0.90 -1.51 -38.49
C ILE A 281 -0.10 -2.60 -38.11
N TYR A 282 -0.48 -2.64 -36.84
CA TYR A 282 -1.52 -3.54 -36.37
C TYR A 282 -2.84 -3.30 -37.13
N ASN A 283 -3.55 -4.39 -37.43
CA ASN A 283 -4.81 -4.38 -38.18
C ASN A 283 -4.73 -3.75 -39.60
N HIS A 284 -3.58 -3.84 -40.27
CA HIS A 284 -3.46 -3.46 -41.68
C HIS A 284 -4.26 -4.42 -42.58
N THR A 285 -4.67 -3.93 -43.75
CA THR A 285 -5.37 -4.72 -44.77
C THR A 285 -4.42 -5.16 -45.88
N GLY A 286 -4.56 -6.40 -46.35
CA GLY A 286 -3.78 -6.93 -47.47
C GLY A 286 -2.78 -8.00 -47.06
N LEU A 287 -1.75 -8.20 -47.88
CA LEU A 287 -0.71 -9.20 -47.62
C LEU A 287 0.28 -8.70 -46.57
N HIS A 288 0.72 -9.59 -45.69
CA HIS A 288 1.74 -9.29 -44.70
C HIS A 288 3.10 -9.07 -45.35
N GLU A 289 3.81 -8.04 -44.87
CA GLU A 289 5.16 -7.72 -45.29
C GLU A 289 6.17 -8.14 -44.22
N PHE A 290 7.11 -8.99 -44.57
CA PHE A 290 8.11 -9.52 -43.63
C PHE A 290 9.53 -9.16 -44.05
N THR A 291 10.34 -8.71 -43.10
CA THR A 291 11.80 -8.72 -43.28
C THR A 291 12.30 -10.13 -42.97
N HIS A 292 12.41 -10.94 -44.00
CA HIS A 292 12.77 -12.34 -43.88
C HIS A 292 14.17 -12.54 -43.28
N ARG A 293 14.29 -13.57 -42.45
CA ARG A 293 15.52 -13.98 -41.76
C ARG A 293 15.88 -15.42 -42.10
N ASN A 294 16.95 -15.94 -41.48
CA ASN A 294 17.26 -17.35 -41.53
C ASN A 294 16.06 -18.18 -41.07
N LYS A 295 15.75 -19.24 -41.82
CA LYS A 295 14.63 -20.13 -41.53
C LYS A 295 14.82 -20.78 -40.17
N GLU A 296 13.72 -20.91 -39.43
CA GLU A 296 13.70 -21.59 -38.13
C GLU A 296 13.12 -23.00 -38.25
N ASN A 297 12.10 -23.15 -39.10
CA ASN A 297 11.37 -24.39 -39.31
C ASN A 297 11.38 -24.72 -40.80
N CYS A 298 12.28 -25.57 -41.27
CA CYS A 298 12.18 -26.12 -42.61
C CYS A 298 12.60 -27.58 -42.58
N ILE A 299 11.59 -28.45 -42.63
CA ILE A 299 11.73 -29.87 -42.92
C ILE A 299 11.46 -30.01 -44.41
N PHE A 300 12.45 -30.47 -45.19
CA PHE A 300 12.20 -30.83 -46.58
C PHE A 300 11.30 -32.07 -46.62
N THR A 301 10.13 -31.92 -47.23
CA THR A 301 9.24 -33.04 -47.57
C THR A 301 9.25 -33.19 -49.08
N ASN A 302 9.36 -34.43 -49.56
CA ASN A 302 9.26 -34.75 -50.98
C ASN A 302 8.00 -35.61 -51.19
N ILE A 303 7.29 -35.35 -52.28
CA ILE A 303 6.11 -36.10 -52.69
C ILE A 303 6.53 -37.37 -53.48
N GLU A 304 7.66 -37.32 -54.20
CA GLU A 304 8.18 -38.45 -54.98
C GLU A 304 9.70 -38.59 -54.82
N GLY A 305 10.12 -39.62 -54.07
CA GLY A 305 11.53 -40.00 -53.90
C GLY A 305 12.20 -39.43 -52.64
N ASN A 306 13.40 -39.95 -52.33
CA ASN A 306 14.11 -39.62 -51.09
C ASN A 306 15.05 -38.42 -51.20
N THR A 307 15.24 -37.86 -52.40
CA THR A 307 16.22 -36.80 -52.69
C THR A 307 15.67 -35.73 -53.64
N ILE A 308 15.89 -34.45 -53.31
CA ILE A 308 15.60 -33.28 -54.15
C ILE A 308 16.94 -32.62 -54.50
N GLU A 309 17.21 -32.43 -55.80
CA GLU A 309 18.37 -31.66 -56.26
C GLU A 309 17.94 -30.23 -56.57
N ILE A 310 18.46 -29.25 -55.83
CA ILE A 310 18.21 -27.83 -56.06
C ILE A 310 19.46 -27.22 -56.67
N ASN A 311 19.33 -26.72 -57.90
CA ASN A 311 20.37 -25.92 -58.53
C ASN A 311 20.34 -24.49 -57.96
N ASP A 312 21.47 -24.07 -57.41
CA ASP A 312 21.70 -22.79 -56.73
C ASP A 312 22.83 -22.05 -57.48
N GLU A 313 22.98 -20.75 -57.26
CA GLU A 313 24.09 -19.94 -57.82
C GLU A 313 25.48 -20.48 -57.41
N THR A 314 25.54 -21.31 -56.36
CA THR A 314 26.73 -22.03 -55.87
C THR A 314 26.86 -23.48 -56.39
N GLY A 315 25.93 -23.96 -57.23
CA GLY A 315 25.92 -25.30 -57.83
C GLY A 315 24.72 -26.18 -57.42
N ILE A 316 24.75 -27.46 -57.82
CA ILE A 316 23.68 -28.43 -57.52
C ILE A 316 23.86 -28.96 -56.10
N ARG A 317 22.92 -28.63 -55.19
CA ARG A 317 22.86 -29.23 -53.85
C ARG A 317 21.77 -30.30 -53.78
N LYS A 318 22.12 -31.47 -53.28
CA LYS A 318 21.18 -32.58 -53.03
C LYS A 318 20.67 -32.51 -51.59
N TYR A 319 19.37 -32.60 -51.41
CA TYR A 319 18.66 -32.61 -50.13
C TYR A 319 17.90 -33.93 -49.99
N GLN A 320 17.88 -34.54 -48.81
CA GLN A 320 17.06 -35.71 -48.51
C GLN A 320 15.76 -35.34 -47.76
N VAL A 321 14.77 -36.22 -47.85
CA VAL A 321 13.54 -36.10 -47.05
C VAL A 321 13.90 -36.17 -45.56
N LYS A 322 13.45 -35.19 -44.78
CA LYS A 322 13.82 -34.91 -43.37
C LYS A 322 15.12 -34.16 -43.13
N ASP A 323 15.82 -33.68 -44.17
CA ASP A 323 16.93 -32.76 -43.95
C ASP A 323 16.44 -31.46 -43.31
N GLU A 324 17.11 -31.04 -42.24
CA GLU A 324 16.95 -29.70 -41.68
C GLU A 324 17.59 -28.70 -42.64
N ALA A 325 16.80 -27.73 -43.10
CA ALA A 325 17.30 -26.82 -44.11
C ALA A 325 18.55 -26.06 -43.67
N VAL A 326 19.56 -26.07 -44.54
CA VAL A 326 20.70 -25.15 -44.54
C VAL A 326 20.21 -23.75 -44.17
N ALA A 327 21.00 -23.00 -43.39
CA ALA A 327 20.78 -21.59 -43.05
C ALA A 327 20.70 -20.70 -44.32
N LYS A 328 19.63 -20.86 -45.10
CA LYS A 328 19.27 -20.03 -46.23
C LYS A 328 18.27 -19.01 -45.69
N ASN A 329 18.50 -17.75 -46.05
CA ASN A 329 17.54 -16.69 -45.78
C ASN A 329 16.18 -17.09 -46.39
N CYS A 330 15.12 -17.01 -45.59
CA CYS A 330 13.74 -17.31 -45.98
C CYS A 330 13.29 -16.51 -47.22
N PHE A 331 13.86 -15.32 -47.43
CA PHE A 331 13.62 -14.47 -48.60
C PHE A 331 13.73 -15.23 -49.93
N ASN A 332 14.78 -16.05 -50.07
CA ASN A 332 15.03 -16.80 -51.30
C ASN A 332 14.01 -17.91 -51.54
N SER A 333 13.29 -18.35 -50.50
CA SER A 333 12.21 -19.34 -50.62
C SER A 333 10.85 -18.68 -50.83
N CYS A 334 10.58 -17.55 -50.18
CA CYS A 334 9.32 -16.82 -50.36
C CYS A 334 9.20 -16.20 -51.77
N LYS A 335 10.33 -15.82 -52.39
CA LYS A 335 10.35 -15.37 -53.79
C LYS A 335 10.10 -16.47 -54.84
N ARG A 336 10.19 -17.74 -54.46
CA ARG A 336 10.04 -18.89 -55.38
C ARG A 336 8.60 -19.41 -55.45
N ARG A 337 7.63 -18.64 -54.95
CA ARG A 337 6.20 -18.96 -55.09
C ARG A 337 5.63 -18.45 -56.40
#